data_AF-A0A2H0RZG0-F1
#
_entry.id   AF-A0A2H0RZG0-F1
#
_cell.length_a   1.000
_cell.length_b   1.000
_cell.length_c   1.000
_cell.angle_alpha   90.00
_cell.angle_beta   90.00
_cell.angle_gamma   90.00
#
_symmetry.space_group_name_H-M   'P 1'
#
loop_
_entity.id
_entity.type
_entity.pdbx_description
1 polymer ?
#
loop_
_entity_poly.entity_id
_entity_poly.type
_entity_poly.pdbx_seq_one_letter_code
_entity_poly.pdbx_strand_id
1 'polypeptide(L)'
;MDRLPVRSSAQTENWLCGPMGLKMVMQYLGKRSHERKIARLARATQEYGTTGEGLIFAAKQYGFHEAHIRDHSTIDDIRTFIHNRRMPVIVDYWSGDDGHYSVVTGIDDEDDENIHFQDPALGHECSWPINDFLRNWFDFETPYLVNKEDIILQRMIVLQNHITQTRTDIQKTLS
;
A
#
# COMPACT_ATOMS: atom_id res chain seq x y z
N MET A 1 0.66 13.29 -14.90
CA MET A 1 -0.56 12.47 -15.07
C MET A 1 -1.44 12.51 -13.82
N ASP A 2 -2.73 12.15 -13.92
CA ASP A 2 -3.65 12.23 -12.77
C ASP A 2 -3.46 11.11 -11.74
N ARG A 3 -3.39 11.52 -10.47
CA ARG A 3 -3.34 10.65 -9.29
C ARG A 3 -4.61 9.82 -9.15
N LEU A 4 -4.49 8.65 -8.53
CA LEU A 4 -5.62 7.77 -8.26
C LEU A 4 -6.54 8.40 -7.20
N PRO A 5 -7.88 8.39 -7.39
CA PRO A 5 -8.83 9.01 -6.46
C PRO A 5 -9.09 8.12 -5.22
N VAL A 6 -8.03 7.72 -4.52
CA VAL A 6 -8.12 7.04 -3.23
C VAL A 6 -8.47 8.06 -2.16
N ARG A 7 -9.51 7.80 -1.36
CA ARG A 7 -9.93 8.70 -0.29
C ARG A 7 -9.01 8.55 0.92
N SER A 8 -8.49 9.67 1.41
CA SER A 8 -7.74 9.74 2.67
C SER A 8 -8.58 9.22 3.84
N SER A 9 -7.92 8.62 4.82
CA SER A 9 -8.53 8.23 6.08
C SER A 9 -7.46 8.14 7.16
N ALA A 10 -7.66 8.85 8.28
CA ALA A 10 -6.77 8.75 9.43
C ALA A 10 -6.96 7.40 10.15
N GLN A 11 -5.86 6.81 10.60
CA GLN A 11 -5.86 5.70 11.54
C GLN A 11 -6.39 6.14 12.91
N THR A 12 -7.14 5.29 13.60
CA THR A 12 -7.68 5.66 14.92
C THR A 12 -6.68 5.49 16.06
N GLU A 13 -5.67 4.63 15.86
CA GLU A 13 -4.60 4.35 16.82
C GLU A 13 -3.28 4.27 16.07
N ASN A 14 -2.14 4.62 16.69
CA ASN A 14 -0.83 4.71 16.03
C ASN A 14 -0.30 3.40 15.41
N TRP A 15 -0.77 2.23 15.85
CA TRP A 15 -0.39 0.91 15.34
C TRP A 15 -1.28 0.37 14.20
N LEU A 16 -2.23 1.19 13.70
CA LEU A 16 -3.23 0.81 12.70
C LEU A 16 -2.93 1.28 11.26
N CYS A 17 -1.71 1.72 10.96
CA CYS A 17 -1.32 2.18 9.62
C CYS A 17 -1.59 1.11 8.54
N GLY A 18 -1.14 -0.13 8.76
CA GLY A 18 -1.39 -1.25 7.84
C GLY A 18 -2.89 -1.53 7.60
N PRO A 19 -3.70 -1.78 8.65
CA PRO A 19 -5.14 -2.00 8.50
C PRO A 19 -5.88 -0.83 7.83
N MET A 20 -5.48 0.41 8.10
CA MET A 20 -6.07 1.59 7.46
C MET A 20 -5.64 1.73 6.00
N GLY A 21 -4.38 1.46 5.67
CA GLY A 21 -3.91 1.39 4.29
C GLY A 21 -4.68 0.35 3.47
N LEU A 22 -4.84 -0.85 4.02
CA LEU A 22 -5.65 -1.91 3.42
C LEU A 22 -7.11 -1.46 3.24
N LYS A 23 -7.70 -0.80 4.25
CA LYS A 23 -9.05 -0.24 4.15
C LYS A 23 -9.19 0.74 2.98
N MET A 24 -8.22 1.65 2.81
CA MET A 24 -8.23 2.65 1.73
C MET A 24 -8.18 1.99 0.35
N VAL A 25 -7.26 1.04 0.14
CA VAL A 25 -7.14 0.30 -1.12
C VAL A 25 -8.40 -0.54 -1.41
N MET A 26 -8.91 -1.26 -0.41
CA MET A 26 -10.15 -2.03 -0.56
C MET A 26 -11.34 -1.13 -0.95
N GLN A 27 -11.44 0.04 -0.32
CA GLN A 27 -12.51 1.00 -0.62
C GLN A 27 -12.38 1.55 -2.04
N TYR A 28 -11.17 1.83 -2.52
CA TYR A 28 -10.91 2.17 -3.92
C TYR A 28 -11.40 1.07 -4.87
N LEU A 29 -11.20 -0.20 -4.49
CA LEU A 29 -11.68 -1.38 -5.23
C LEU A 29 -13.16 -1.73 -4.99
N GLY A 30 -13.93 -0.83 -4.37
CA GLY A 30 -15.37 -0.99 -4.17
C GLY A 30 -15.78 -1.85 -2.97
N LYS A 31 -14.84 -2.27 -2.12
CA LYS A 31 -15.10 -3.06 -0.91
C LYS A 31 -14.93 -2.22 0.35
N ARG A 32 -16.02 -2.03 1.10
CA ARG A 32 -16.00 -1.25 2.35
C ARG A 32 -15.86 -2.14 3.57
N SER A 33 -15.10 -1.69 4.56
CA SER A 33 -15.10 -2.30 5.89
C SER A 33 -14.68 -1.32 6.99
N HIS A 34 -14.84 -1.77 8.24
CA HIS A 34 -14.38 -1.03 9.42
C HIS A 34 -12.95 -1.40 9.75
N GLU A 35 -12.13 -0.41 10.12
CA GLU A 35 -10.73 -0.57 10.51
C GLU A 35 -10.55 -1.64 11.57
N ARG A 36 -11.33 -1.63 12.67
CA ARG A 36 -11.27 -2.66 13.71
C ARG A 36 -11.49 -4.09 13.21
N LYS A 37 -12.33 -4.29 12.20
CA LYS A 37 -12.56 -5.61 11.61
C LYS A 37 -11.33 -6.05 10.79
N ILE A 38 -10.77 -5.14 10.01
CA ILE A 38 -9.55 -5.37 9.23
C ILE A 38 -8.38 -5.66 10.17
N ALA A 39 -8.18 -4.84 11.21
CA ALA A 39 -7.14 -5.00 12.22
C ALA A 39 -7.19 -6.38 12.88
N ARG A 40 -8.39 -6.83 13.31
CA ARG A 40 -8.55 -8.17 13.87
C ARG A 40 -8.18 -9.28 12.89
N LEU A 41 -8.59 -9.16 11.62
CA LEU A 41 -8.25 -10.16 10.60
C LEU A 41 -6.76 -10.15 10.28
N ALA A 42 -6.15 -8.97 10.24
CA ALA A 42 -4.72 -8.78 10.03
C ALA A 42 -3.87 -9.12 11.26
N ARG A 43 -4.52 -9.53 12.37
CA ARG A 43 -3.86 -9.82 13.66
C ARG A 43 -3.04 -8.64 14.17
N ALA A 44 -3.51 -7.43 13.90
CA ALA A 44 -2.84 -6.23 14.31
C ALA A 44 -2.87 -6.10 15.85
N THR A 45 -1.75 -5.72 16.45
CA THR A 45 -1.62 -5.52 17.90
C THR A 45 -1.02 -4.16 18.19
N GLN A 46 -1.21 -3.66 19.41
CA GLN A 46 -0.64 -2.38 19.83
C GLN A 46 0.90 -2.40 19.86
N GLU A 47 1.51 -3.55 20.15
CA GLU A 47 2.95 -3.68 20.32
C GLU A 47 3.71 -3.79 18.99
N TYR A 48 3.11 -4.46 18.00
CA TYR A 48 3.81 -4.82 16.76
C TYR A 48 3.12 -4.33 15.48
N GLY A 49 2.00 -3.60 15.59
CA GLY A 49 1.18 -3.29 14.42
C GLY A 49 0.74 -4.59 13.72
N THR A 50 1.00 -4.72 12.42
CA THR A 50 0.68 -5.92 11.63
C THR A 50 1.76 -6.19 10.59
N THR A 51 1.96 -7.45 10.22
CA THR A 51 2.88 -7.84 9.15
C THR A 51 2.21 -7.77 7.78
N GLY A 52 3.02 -7.78 6.73
CA GLY A 52 2.52 -7.90 5.35
C GLY A 52 1.65 -9.14 5.15
N GLU A 53 2.02 -10.29 5.72
CA GLU A 53 1.25 -11.54 5.64
C GLU A 53 -0.10 -11.42 6.36
N GLY A 54 -0.12 -10.69 7.48
CA GLY A 54 -1.36 -10.32 8.17
C GLY A 54 -2.29 -9.55 7.25
N LEU A 55 -1.78 -8.55 6.55
CA LEU A 55 -2.54 -7.77 5.57
C LEU A 55 -3.04 -8.62 4.40
N ILE A 56 -2.20 -9.51 3.84
CA ILE A 56 -2.61 -10.43 2.78
C ILE A 56 -3.71 -11.37 3.26
N PHE A 57 -3.55 -11.95 4.44
CA PHE A 57 -4.55 -12.82 5.03
C PHE A 57 -5.89 -12.08 5.17
N ALA A 58 -5.88 -10.86 5.73
CA ALA A 58 -7.06 -10.03 5.86
C ALA A 58 -7.70 -9.71 4.50
N ALA A 59 -6.91 -9.28 3.51
CA ALA A 59 -7.40 -8.99 2.17
C ALA A 59 -8.11 -10.20 1.53
N LYS A 60 -7.54 -11.41 1.68
CA LYS A 60 -8.13 -12.66 1.18
C LYS A 60 -9.49 -12.95 1.83
N GLN A 61 -9.70 -12.61 3.11
CA GLN A 61 -11.01 -12.75 3.77
C GLN A 61 -12.09 -11.83 3.17
N TYR A 62 -11.70 -10.80 2.42
CA TYR A 62 -12.62 -9.91 1.72
C TYR A 62 -12.85 -10.27 0.24
N GLY A 63 -12.20 -11.33 -0.26
CA GLY A 63 -12.30 -11.83 -1.63
C GLY A 63 -11.16 -11.42 -2.57
N PHE A 64 -10.11 -10.76 -2.05
CA PHE A 64 -8.92 -10.40 -2.83
C PHE A 64 -7.92 -11.57 -2.84
N HIS A 65 -8.27 -12.66 -3.52
CA HIS A 65 -7.49 -13.91 -3.51
C HIS A 65 -6.09 -13.77 -4.11
N GLU A 66 -5.94 -12.86 -5.08
CA GLU A 66 -4.69 -12.53 -5.77
C GLU A 66 -3.85 -11.46 -5.04
N ALA A 67 -4.23 -11.10 -3.81
CA ALA A 67 -3.42 -10.19 -2.99
C ALA A 67 -2.07 -10.85 -2.65
N HIS A 68 -0.98 -10.12 -2.87
CA HIS A 68 0.38 -10.60 -2.67
C HIS A 68 1.35 -9.49 -2.23
N ILE A 69 2.41 -9.90 -1.56
CA ILE A 69 3.57 -9.07 -1.21
C ILE A 69 4.59 -9.16 -2.36
N ARG A 70 5.24 -8.05 -2.66
CA ARG A 70 6.41 -7.98 -3.53
C ARG A 70 7.52 -7.24 -2.82
N ASP A 71 8.59 -7.96 -2.50
CA ASP A 71 9.83 -7.40 -2.00
C ASP A 71 10.80 -7.19 -3.17
N HIS A 72 11.83 -6.36 -2.95
CA HIS A 72 12.77 -5.92 -4.00
C HIS A 72 12.07 -5.26 -5.20
N SER A 73 10.97 -4.54 -4.94
CA SER A 73 10.27 -3.79 -5.98
C SER A 73 11.05 -2.54 -6.39
N THR A 74 10.76 -2.04 -7.59
CA THR A 74 11.38 -0.83 -8.12
C THR A 74 10.36 0.32 -8.20
N ILE A 75 10.85 1.54 -8.41
CA ILE A 75 9.97 2.67 -8.71
C ILE A 75 9.20 2.44 -10.01
N ASP A 76 9.79 1.75 -10.99
CA ASP A 76 9.11 1.38 -12.24
C ASP A 76 7.99 0.36 -12.02
N ASP A 77 8.12 -0.53 -11.02
CA ASP A 77 7.01 -1.38 -10.59
C ASP A 77 5.85 -0.51 -10.08
N ILE A 78 6.13 0.45 -9.20
CA ILE A 78 5.12 1.39 -8.69
C ILE A 78 4.49 2.15 -9.86
N ARG A 79 5.28 2.76 -10.76
CA ARG A 79 4.78 3.43 -11.97
C ARG A 79 3.85 2.53 -12.79
N THR A 80 4.24 1.28 -12.99
CA THR A 80 3.43 0.31 -13.74
C THR A 80 2.08 0.08 -13.07
N PHE A 81 2.03 -0.06 -11.74
CA PHE A 81 0.77 -0.22 -11.02
C PHE A 81 -0.08 1.05 -11.05
N ILE A 82 0.53 2.20 -10.80
CA ILE A 82 -0.16 3.48 -10.82
C ILE A 82 -0.62 3.79 -12.25
N HIS A 83 0.26 4.10 -13.19
CA HIS A 83 -0.11 4.61 -14.52
C HIS A 83 -0.78 3.57 -15.41
N ASN A 84 -0.23 2.36 -15.49
CA ASN A 84 -0.70 1.38 -16.49
C ASN A 84 -1.88 0.56 -15.96
N ARG A 85 -1.85 0.17 -14.68
CA ARG A 85 -2.89 -0.69 -14.08
C ARG A 85 -3.96 0.08 -13.33
N ARG A 86 -3.77 1.40 -13.12
CA ARG A 86 -4.67 2.26 -12.33
C ARG A 86 -4.98 1.68 -10.95
N MET A 87 -3.95 1.17 -10.30
CA MET A 87 -4.03 0.39 -9.07
C MET A 87 -3.14 1.01 -7.99
N PRO A 88 -3.70 1.44 -6.85
CA PRO A 88 -2.89 1.93 -5.75
C PRO A 88 -2.16 0.75 -5.09
N VAL A 89 -0.98 1.02 -4.56
CA VAL A 89 -0.16 0.01 -3.87
C VAL A 89 0.07 0.46 -2.43
N ILE A 90 0.09 -0.48 -1.50
CA ILE A 90 0.51 -0.21 -0.12
C ILE A 90 2.03 -0.40 -0.11
N VAL A 91 2.77 0.57 0.39
CA VAL A 91 4.23 0.44 0.60
C VAL A 91 4.52 0.30 2.08
N ASP A 92 5.60 -0.41 2.38
CA ASP A 92 6.13 -0.62 3.72
C ASP A 92 7.53 0.00 3.77
N TYR A 93 7.74 0.96 4.67
CA TYR A 93 8.95 1.77 4.71
C TYR A 93 9.26 2.25 6.14
N TRP A 94 10.52 2.59 6.36
CA TRP A 94 11.01 3.06 7.64
C TRP A 94 10.65 4.54 7.82
N SER A 95 9.86 4.85 8.83
CA SER A 95 9.44 6.23 9.13
C SER A 95 10.52 7.07 9.85
N GLY A 96 11.60 6.42 10.29
CA GLY A 96 12.64 7.00 11.15
C GLY A 96 12.68 6.33 12.52
N ASP A 97 11.51 6.00 13.07
CA ASP A 97 11.36 5.41 14.40
C ASP A 97 10.78 3.98 14.39
N ASP A 98 9.97 3.64 13.38
CA ASP A 98 9.31 2.34 13.23
C ASP A 98 8.95 2.07 11.76
N GLY A 99 8.59 0.83 11.45
CA GLY A 99 7.97 0.43 10.18
C GLY A 99 6.62 1.10 9.98
N HIS A 100 6.33 1.54 8.76
CA HIS A 100 5.11 2.29 8.45
C HIS A 100 4.53 1.94 7.09
N TYR A 101 3.20 1.83 7.06
CA TYR A 101 2.44 1.56 5.85
C TYR A 101 1.73 2.81 5.35
N SER A 102 1.89 3.11 4.06
CA SER A 102 1.13 4.14 3.36
C SER A 102 0.65 3.67 1.98
N VAL A 103 -0.33 4.35 1.40
CA VAL A 103 -0.91 3.98 0.10
C VAL A 103 -0.42 4.91 -0.98
N VAL A 104 0.37 4.43 -1.93
CA VAL A 104 0.80 5.20 -3.10
C VAL A 104 -0.38 5.37 -4.04
N THR A 105 -0.66 6.61 -4.41
CA THR A 105 -1.75 7.00 -5.32
C THR A 105 -1.26 7.66 -6.59
N GLY A 106 -0.02 8.12 -6.60
CA GLY A 106 0.56 8.88 -7.69
C GLY A 106 2.07 8.82 -7.67
N ILE A 107 2.65 9.04 -8.84
CA ILE A 107 4.07 9.27 -9.03
C ILE A 107 4.19 10.19 -10.26
N ASP A 108 5.10 11.16 -10.18
CA ASP A 108 5.31 12.12 -11.26
C ASP A 108 6.18 11.51 -12.37
N ASP A 109 6.02 11.98 -13.61
CA ASP A 109 6.69 11.48 -14.83
C ASP A 109 7.85 12.39 -15.30
N GLU A 110 8.20 13.45 -14.54
CA GLU A 110 9.10 14.56 -14.96
C GLU A 110 10.23 14.83 -13.95
N ASP A 111 11.25 15.61 -14.32
CA ASP A 111 12.38 15.96 -13.44
C ASP A 111 11.92 16.55 -12.08
N ASP A 112 12.56 16.13 -10.98
CA ASP A 112 12.13 16.33 -9.57
C ASP A 112 10.88 15.52 -9.13
N GLU A 113 10.86 14.25 -9.54
CA GLU A 113 9.78 13.30 -9.30
C GLU A 113 9.40 13.15 -7.81
N ASN A 114 8.12 13.38 -7.50
CA ASN A 114 7.55 12.99 -6.22
C ASN A 114 6.73 11.72 -6.33
N ILE A 115 6.76 10.94 -5.26
CA ILE A 115 5.80 9.87 -4.99
C ILE A 115 4.73 10.42 -4.04
N HIS A 116 3.46 10.14 -4.34
CA HIS A 116 2.31 10.68 -3.62
C HIS A 116 1.59 9.57 -2.84
N PHE A 117 1.31 9.83 -1.57
CA PHE A 117 0.75 8.87 -0.63
C PHE A 117 -0.55 9.37 -0.01
N GLN A 118 -1.46 8.44 0.27
CA GLN A 118 -2.43 8.60 1.35
C GLN A 118 -1.83 7.97 2.59
N ASP A 119 -1.42 8.81 3.54
CA ASP A 119 -0.79 8.38 4.78
C ASP A 119 -1.84 8.25 5.90
N PRO A 120 -2.04 7.05 6.46
CA PRO A 120 -2.96 6.83 7.57
C PRO A 120 -2.63 7.65 8.83
N ALA A 121 -1.36 7.90 9.13
CA ALA A 121 -0.92 8.61 10.33
C ALA A 121 -1.21 10.11 10.22
N LEU A 122 -1.07 10.66 9.01
CA LEU A 122 -1.37 12.05 8.73
C LEU A 122 -2.88 12.28 8.47
N GLY A 123 -3.58 11.27 7.98
CA GLY A 123 -5.00 11.35 7.63
C GLY A 123 -5.30 12.16 6.36
N HIS A 124 -4.28 12.59 5.64
CA HIS A 124 -4.35 13.34 4.39
C HIS A 124 -3.24 12.90 3.44
N GLU A 125 -3.24 13.46 2.24
CA GLU A 125 -2.23 13.19 1.24
C GLU A 125 -0.90 13.86 1.59
N CYS A 126 0.21 13.17 1.36
CA CYS A 126 1.56 13.72 1.40
C CYS A 126 2.36 13.29 0.17
N SER A 127 3.49 13.94 -0.08
CA SER A 127 4.36 13.63 -1.21
C SER A 127 5.82 13.78 -0.84
N TRP A 128 6.67 12.85 -1.27
CA TRP A 128 8.12 12.88 -1.01
C TRP A 128 8.89 12.84 -2.33
N PRO A 129 10.07 13.48 -2.39
CA PRO A 129 11.01 13.23 -3.47
C PRO A 129 11.32 11.73 -3.53
N ILE A 130 11.34 11.15 -4.74
CA ILE A 130 11.55 9.71 -4.91
C ILE A 130 12.87 9.24 -4.28
N ASN A 131 13.91 10.06 -4.35
CA ASN A 131 15.21 9.74 -3.73
C ASN A 131 15.12 9.64 -2.20
N ASP A 132 14.28 10.45 -1.56
CA ASP A 132 14.09 10.40 -0.11
C ASP A 132 13.26 9.19 0.28
N PHE A 133 12.22 8.87 -0.50
CA PHE A 133 11.48 7.62 -0.33
C PHE A 133 12.40 6.40 -0.48
N LEU A 134 13.23 6.34 -1.52
CA LEU A 134 14.14 5.22 -1.79
C LEU A 134 15.15 4.98 -0.67
N ARG A 135 15.63 6.03 -0.01
CA ARG A 135 16.53 5.92 1.15
C ARG A 135 15.85 5.26 2.36
N ASN A 136 14.53 5.35 2.45
CA ASN A 136 13.72 4.86 3.55
C ASN A 136 12.88 3.64 3.19
N TRP A 137 12.91 3.17 1.93
CA TRP A 137 12.07 2.07 1.46
C TRP A 137 12.63 0.69 1.85
N PHE A 138 12.68 0.48 3.15
CA PHE A 138 13.02 -0.76 3.83
C PHE A 138 12.25 -0.83 5.16
N ASP A 139 12.18 -2.00 5.76
CA ASP A 139 11.64 -2.19 7.11
C ASP A 139 12.28 -3.41 7.78
N PHE A 140 11.94 -3.70 9.03
CA PHE A 140 12.24 -4.95 9.74
C PHE A 140 11.25 -5.16 10.89
N GLU A 141 10.80 -6.39 11.11
CA GLU A 141 9.71 -6.67 12.07
C GLU A 141 10.17 -6.75 13.54
N THR A 142 11.48 -6.76 13.77
CA THR A 142 12.05 -6.91 15.11
C THR A 142 12.26 -5.54 15.78
N PRO A 143 12.24 -5.43 17.12
CA PRO A 143 12.50 -4.16 17.80
C PRO A 143 13.89 -3.56 17.50
N TYR A 144 14.81 -4.39 17.03
CA TYR A 144 16.14 -4.01 16.59
C TYR A 144 16.64 -5.05 15.58
N LEU A 145 17.40 -4.60 14.60
CA LEU A 145 18.06 -5.49 13.63
C LEU A 145 19.11 -6.35 14.32
N VAL A 146 18.97 -7.68 14.21
CA VAL A 146 19.96 -8.65 14.71
C VAL A 146 20.75 -9.22 13.56
N ASN A 147 20.08 -9.56 12.45
CA ASN A 147 20.67 -10.09 11.25
C ASN A 147 20.30 -9.23 10.04
N LYS A 148 21.18 -9.20 9.03
CA LYS A 148 20.89 -8.50 7.77
C LYS A 148 19.71 -9.13 7.02
N GLU A 149 19.46 -10.41 7.25
CA GLU A 149 18.36 -11.18 6.69
C GLU A 149 16.99 -10.74 7.25
N ASP A 150 16.97 -10.02 8.37
CA ASP A 150 15.74 -9.47 8.96
C ASP A 150 15.25 -8.21 8.20
N ILE A 151 16.08 -7.66 7.31
CA ILE A 151 15.76 -6.45 6.54
C ILE A 151 14.82 -6.82 5.39
N ILE A 152 13.64 -6.19 5.40
CA ILE A 152 12.69 -6.16 4.31
C ILE A 152 13.08 -5.00 3.39
N LEU A 153 13.28 -5.27 2.11
CA LEU A 153 13.69 -4.25 1.13
C LEU A 153 12.59 -4.01 0.10
N GLN A 154 12.29 -2.74 -0.14
CA GLN A 154 11.38 -2.26 -1.18
C GLN A 154 10.07 -3.04 -1.27
N ARG A 155 9.42 -3.24 -0.12
CA ARG A 155 8.18 -3.98 -0.02
C ARG A 155 7.01 -3.14 -0.51
N MET A 156 6.19 -3.75 -1.36
CA MET A 156 4.85 -3.28 -1.67
C MET A 156 3.84 -4.42 -1.62
N ILE A 157 2.61 -4.09 -1.23
CA ILE A 157 1.48 -5.00 -1.17
C ILE A 157 0.46 -4.56 -2.21
N VAL A 158 0.07 -5.50 -3.04
CA VAL A 158 -0.85 -5.28 -4.16
C VAL A 158 -2.13 -6.04 -3.89
N LEU A 159 -3.26 -5.33 -3.95
CA LEU A 159 -4.57 -5.95 -4.04
C LEU A 159 -4.97 -6.03 -5.50
N GLN A 160 -5.41 -7.20 -5.93
CA GLN A 160 -6.00 -7.39 -7.26
C GLN A 160 -7.40 -7.99 -7.09
N ASN A 161 -8.31 -7.55 -7.95
CA ASN A 161 -9.65 -8.09 -8.03
C ASN A 161 -9.88 -8.60 -9.46
N HIS A 162 -10.57 -9.73 -9.62
CA HIS A 162 -10.95 -10.25 -10.96
C HIS A 162 -12.00 -9.39 -11.67
N ILE A 163 -12.47 -8.31 -11.05
CA ILE A 163 -13.51 -7.45 -11.62
C ILE A 163 -12.88 -6.57 -12.72
N THR A 164 -12.86 -7.16 -13.91
CA THR A 164 -12.94 -6.57 -15.26
C THR A 164 -11.67 -5.97 -15.89
N GLN A 165 -10.86 -6.83 -16.53
CA GLN A 165 -10.30 -6.50 -17.88
C GLN A 165 -11.43 -6.21 -18.90
N THR A 166 -12.64 -6.62 -18.57
CA THR A 166 -13.86 -6.46 -19.35
C THR A 166 -14.26 -5.01 -19.64
N ARG A 167 -13.79 -3.98 -18.92
CA ARG A 167 -14.12 -2.59 -19.27
C ARG A 167 -13.31 -2.08 -20.47
N THR A 168 -12.11 -2.62 -20.68
CA THR A 168 -11.25 -2.27 -21.82
C THR A 168 -11.59 -3.12 -23.05
N ASP A 169 -12.08 -4.35 -22.85
CA ASP A 169 -12.47 -5.24 -23.95
C ASP A 169 -13.80 -4.81 -24.59
N ILE A 170 -14.77 -4.30 -23.82
CA ILE A 170 -16.06 -3.85 -24.38
C ILE A 170 -15.90 -2.63 -25.31
N GLN A 171 -14.87 -1.80 -25.11
CA GLN A 171 -14.58 -0.66 -26.01
C GLN A 171 -13.83 -1.06 -27.28
N LYS A 172 -13.13 -2.22 -27.31
CA LYS A 172 -12.46 -2.71 -28.53
C LYS A 172 -13.36 -3.54 -29.45
N THR A 173 -14.50 -4.02 -28.97
CA THR A 173 -15.48 -4.76 -29.80
C THR A 173 -16.56 -3.87 -30.42
N LEU A 174 -16.53 -2.56 -30.16
CA LEU A 174 -17.48 -1.57 -30.68
C LEU A 174 -16.82 -0.46 -31.51
N SER A 175 -15.56 -0.65 -31.93
CA SER A 175 -14.83 0.18 -32.90
C SER A 175 -14.50 -0.63 -34.15
#